data_AF-A0A0E2BAY6-F1
#
_entry.id   AF-A0A0E2BAY6-F1
#
_cell.length_a   1.000
_cell.length_b   1.000
_cell.length_c   1.000
_cell.angle_alpha   90.00
_cell.angle_beta   90.00
_cell.angle_gamma   90.00
#
_symmetry.space_group_name_H-M   'P 1'
#
loop_
_entity.id
_entity.type
_entity.pdbx_description
1 polymer ?
#
loop_
_entity_poly.entity_id
_entity_poly.type
_entity_poly.pdbx_seq_one_letter_code
_entity_poly.pdbx_strand_id
1 'polypeptide(L)'
;MTTGQKIIKNKVGLLKLAETLGNVSKACNVMGYSRDSFYRFQELYEKGGELALQDLSRRKPNPKNRIEPEKEEAVKKMAIDFPAYGQQRASNELKEQGIIVAPATVRSVWVRHDLETFQKRTESIRSAHGPRQFSRINRIAGASIRKKKIRKAS
;
A
#
# COMPACT_ATOMS: atom_id res chain seq x y z
N MET A 1 1.53 6.32 20.59
CA MET A 1 2.65 6.88 19.80
C MET A 1 2.74 6.17 18.47
N THR A 2 2.74 6.91 17.36
CA THR A 2 2.95 6.33 16.02
C THR A 2 4.43 5.96 15.82
N THR A 3 4.73 5.03 14.91
CA THR A 3 6.12 4.63 14.61
C THR A 3 6.98 5.83 14.19
N GLY A 4 6.42 6.77 13.43
CA GLY A 4 7.10 8.00 13.03
C GLY A 4 7.48 8.89 14.21
N GLN A 5 6.60 9.05 15.20
CA GLN A 5 6.89 9.84 16.41
C GLN A 5 8.06 9.26 17.22
N LYS A 6 8.19 7.93 17.30
CA LYS A 6 9.32 7.27 17.96
C LYS A 6 10.65 7.57 17.25
N ILE A 7 10.64 7.56 15.92
CA ILE A 7 11.83 7.85 15.10
C ILE A 7 12.28 9.31 15.29
N ILE A 8 11.35 10.26 15.24
CA ILE A 8 11.66 11.68 15.48
C ILE A 8 12.26 11.86 16.88
N LYS A 9 11.61 11.29 17.90
CA LYS A 9 12.07 11.41 19.30
C LYS A 9 13.49 10.86 19.48
N ASN A 10 13.83 9.74 18.85
CA ASN A 10 15.17 9.18 18.91
C ASN A 10 16.22 10.09 18.24
N LYS A 11 15.91 10.64 17.06
CA LYS A 11 16.83 11.56 16.35
C LYS A 11 17.04 12.88 17.11
N VAL A 12 15.97 13.45 17.67
CA VAL A 12 16.06 14.63 18.55
C VAL A 12 16.84 14.31 19.82
N GLY A 13 16.63 13.11 20.39
CA GLY A 13 17.38 12.61 21.54
C GLY A 13 18.88 12.56 21.30
N LEU A 14 19.31 12.16 20.09
CA LEU A 14 20.73 12.16 19.71
C LEU A 14 21.34 13.56 19.72
N LEU A 15 20.63 14.55 19.15
CA LEU A 15 21.10 15.94 19.12
C LEU A 15 21.24 16.51 20.53
N LYS A 16 20.23 16.31 21.38
CA LYS A 16 20.26 16.73 22.79
C LYS A 16 21.34 16.02 23.59
N LEU A 17 21.56 14.73 23.34
CA LEU A 17 22.60 13.96 24.02
C LEU A 17 24.00 14.49 23.67
N ALA A 18 24.24 14.84 22.41
CA ALA A 18 25.51 15.44 21.99
C ALA A 18 25.74 16.81 22.64
N GLU A 19 24.70 17.63 22.79
CA GLU A 19 24.75 18.92 23.47
C GLU A 19 25.09 18.75 24.96
N THR A 20 24.40 17.85 25.67
CA THR A 20 24.66 17.59 27.10
C THR A 20 26.05 17.01 27.37
N LEU A 21 26.59 16.19 26.47
CA LEU A 21 27.91 15.58 26.61
C LEU A 21 29.04 16.48 26.08
N GLY A 22 28.72 17.52 25.30
CA GLY A 22 29.70 18.31 24.54
C GLY A 22 30.54 17.47 23.55
N ASN A 23 30.11 16.24 23.23
CA ASN A 23 30.89 15.30 22.42
C ASN A 23 29.99 14.44 21.52
N VAL A 24 30.02 14.76 20.23
CA VAL A 24 29.25 14.08 19.18
C VAL A 24 29.63 12.60 19.07
N SER A 25 30.92 12.27 19.07
CA SER A 25 31.39 10.89 18.92
C SER A 25 30.90 9.99 20.06
N LYS A 26 30.90 10.50 21.29
CA LYS A 26 30.41 9.77 22.47
C LYS A 26 28.90 9.57 22.41
N ALA A 27 28.14 10.60 22.04
CA ALA A 27 26.69 10.49 21.85
C ALA A 27 26.31 9.47 20.75
N CYS A 28 27.01 9.52 19.61
CA CYS A 28 26.88 8.57 18.51
C CYS A 28 27.15 7.12 18.94
N ASN A 29 28.22 6.88 19.70
CA ASN A 29 28.56 5.56 20.22
C ASN A 29 27.50 5.02 21.18
N VAL A 30 26.96 5.87 22.07
CA VAL A 30 25.94 5.47 23.06
C VAL A 30 24.61 5.12 22.39
N MET A 31 24.21 5.87 21.36
CA MET A 31 22.94 5.64 20.67
C MET A 31 23.03 4.75 19.43
N GLY A 32 24.23 4.30 19.04
CA GLY A 32 24.45 3.42 17.90
C GLY A 32 24.29 4.09 16.53
N TYR A 33 24.55 5.39 16.44
CA TYR A 33 24.52 6.14 15.16
C TYR A 33 25.93 6.42 14.65
N SER A 34 26.08 6.52 13.32
CA SER A 34 27.31 7.05 12.73
C SER A 34 27.40 8.57 12.92
N ARG A 35 28.62 9.11 12.95
CA ARG A 35 28.88 10.56 12.96
C ARG A 35 28.25 11.25 11.74
N ASP A 36 28.28 10.60 10.57
CA ASP A 36 27.63 11.11 9.36
C ASP A 36 26.12 11.27 9.54
N SER A 37 25.47 10.33 10.22
CA SER A 37 24.03 10.42 10.50
C SER A 37 23.71 11.60 11.41
N PHE A 38 24.58 11.88 12.39
CA PHE A 38 24.44 13.02 13.28
C PHE A 38 24.42 14.34 12.51
N TYR A 39 25.42 14.61 11.67
CA TYR A 39 25.50 15.86 10.93
C TYR A 39 24.33 16.03 9.95
N ARG A 40 23.86 14.93 9.34
CA ARG A 40 22.64 14.97 8.51
C ARG A 40 21.40 15.33 9.32
N PHE A 41 21.26 14.80 10.53
CA PHE A 41 20.12 15.14 11.40
C PHE A 41 20.22 16.58 11.92
N GLN A 42 21.42 17.04 12.25
CA GLN A 42 21.66 18.43 12.65
C GLN A 42 21.26 19.39 11.52
N GLU A 43 21.73 19.17 10.30
CA GLU A 43 21.40 20.00 9.14
C GLU A 43 19.88 20.01 8.86
N LEU A 44 19.21 18.86 8.98
CA LEU A 44 17.76 18.77 8.80
C LEU A 44 17.01 19.52 9.91
N TYR A 45 17.47 19.39 11.16
CA TYR A 45 16.88 20.07 12.31
C TYR A 45 17.04 21.58 12.22
N GLU A 46 18.20 22.08 11.78
CA GLU A 46 18.45 23.51 11.56
C GLU A 46 17.56 24.07 10.43
N LYS A 47 17.33 23.30 9.36
CA LYS A 47 16.52 23.74 8.21
C LYS A 47 15.01 23.68 8.43
N GLY A 48 14.51 22.74 9.25
CA GLY A 48 13.07 22.50 9.35
C GLY A 48 12.59 21.89 10.67
N GLY A 49 13.39 22.02 11.73
CA GLY A 49 13.03 21.63 13.10
C GLY A 49 12.76 20.12 13.27
N GLU A 50 11.97 19.78 14.28
CA GLU A 50 11.63 18.38 14.61
C GLU A 50 10.86 17.68 13.48
N LEU A 51 10.06 18.42 12.72
CA LEU A 51 9.25 17.87 11.62
C LEU A 51 10.12 17.40 10.44
N ALA A 52 11.26 18.05 10.20
CA ALA A 52 12.20 17.68 9.15
C ALA A 52 12.98 16.38 9.45
N LEU A 53 13.00 15.92 10.70
CA LEU A 53 13.62 14.65 11.10
C LEU A 53 12.76 13.42 10.80
N GLN A 54 11.53 13.61 10.30
CA GLN A 54 10.72 12.50 9.81
C GLN A 54 11.47 11.70 8.75
N ASP A 55 11.44 10.37 8.85
CA ASP A 55 11.97 9.51 7.80
C ASP A 55 11.13 9.69 6.54
N LEU A 56 11.67 10.47 5.59
CA LEU A 56 11.20 10.50 4.22
C LEU A 56 11.49 9.12 3.63
N SER A 57 10.47 8.27 3.54
CA SER A 57 10.56 7.02 2.78
C SER A 57 11.12 7.34 1.40
N ARG A 58 12.32 6.81 1.09
CA ARG A 58 12.95 6.98 -0.23
C ARG A 58 12.17 6.29 -1.35
N ARG A 59 11.20 5.44 -0.99
CA ARG A 59 10.45 4.61 -1.93
C ARG A 59 9.35 5.43 -2.57
N LYS A 60 9.69 6.12 -3.67
CA LYS A 60 8.72 6.83 -4.52
C LYS A 60 8.05 5.85 -5.48
N PRO A 61 6.72 5.92 -5.71
CA PRO A 61 6.08 5.16 -6.76
C PRO A 61 6.70 5.48 -8.13
N ASN A 62 7.13 4.46 -8.87
CA ASN A 62 7.67 4.64 -10.23
C ASN A 62 6.52 4.56 -11.26
N PRO A 63 6.14 5.66 -11.92
CA PRO A 63 5.06 5.67 -12.90
C PRO A 63 5.37 4.83 -14.14
N LYS A 64 6.65 4.59 -14.48
CA LYS A 64 7.04 3.75 -15.62
C LYS A 64 6.65 2.28 -15.45
N ASN A 65 6.49 1.83 -14.21
CA ASN A 65 6.07 0.46 -13.90
C ASN A 65 4.53 0.32 -13.84
N ARG A 66 3.78 1.34 -14.28
CA ARG A 66 2.32 1.27 -14.35
C ARG A 66 1.90 0.47 -15.57
N ILE A 67 0.81 -0.28 -15.41
CA ILE A 67 0.14 -0.89 -16.55
C ILE A 67 -0.57 0.22 -17.32
N GLU A 68 -0.78 -0.01 -18.62
CA GLU A 68 -1.72 0.75 -19.44
C GLU A 68 -3.04 1.05 -18.69
N PRO A 69 -3.59 2.26 -18.84
CA PRO A 69 -4.76 2.72 -18.11
C PRO A 69 -5.99 1.83 -18.38
N GLU A 70 -6.17 1.35 -19.61
CA GLU A 70 -7.28 0.48 -20.00
C GLU A 70 -7.30 -0.84 -19.21
N LYS A 71 -6.12 -1.47 -19.05
CA LYS A 71 -5.97 -2.69 -18.24
C LYS A 71 -6.19 -2.39 -16.75
N GLU A 72 -5.76 -1.22 -16.27
CA GLU A 72 -6.00 -0.80 -14.89
C GLU A 72 -7.49 -0.61 -14.60
N GLU A 73 -8.25 -0.04 -15.53
CA GLU A 73 -9.71 0.11 -15.44
C GLU A 73 -10.43 -1.23 -15.48
N ALA A 74 -10.03 -2.15 -16.36
CA ALA A 74 -10.58 -3.50 -16.40
C ALA A 74 -10.39 -4.25 -15.06
N VAL A 75 -9.21 -4.09 -14.44
CA VAL A 75 -8.90 -4.67 -13.12
C VAL A 75 -9.78 -4.07 -12.00
N LYS A 76 -10.06 -2.76 -12.04
CA LYS A 76 -10.97 -2.10 -11.09
C LYS A 76 -12.40 -2.59 -11.28
N LYS A 77 -12.87 -2.62 -12.53
CA LYS A 77 -14.22 -3.08 -12.87
C LYS A 77 -14.44 -4.51 -12.39
N MET A 78 -13.47 -5.40 -12.61
CA MET A 78 -13.52 -6.77 -12.11
C MET A 78 -13.64 -6.85 -10.57
N ALA A 79 -13.02 -5.92 -9.83
CA ALA A 79 -13.12 -5.87 -8.37
C ALA A 79 -14.50 -5.41 -7.87
N ILE A 80 -15.16 -4.54 -8.63
CA ILE A 80 -16.50 -4.00 -8.33
C ILE A 80 -17.58 -5.01 -8.73
N ASP A 81 -17.47 -5.59 -9.92
CA ASP A 81 -18.46 -6.55 -10.46
C ASP A 81 -18.39 -7.89 -9.72
N PHE A 82 -17.21 -8.31 -9.29
CA PHE A 82 -17.00 -9.59 -8.61
C PHE A 82 -16.14 -9.43 -7.36
N PRO A 83 -16.67 -8.81 -6.29
CA PRO A 83 -15.89 -8.54 -5.08
C PRO A 83 -15.39 -9.81 -4.40
N ALA A 84 -16.03 -10.96 -4.62
CA ALA A 84 -15.60 -12.25 -4.09
C ALA A 84 -14.36 -12.84 -4.78
N TYR A 85 -13.91 -12.29 -5.90
CA TYR A 85 -12.76 -12.83 -6.64
C TYR A 85 -11.44 -12.49 -5.94
N GLY A 86 -10.57 -13.49 -5.84
CA GLY A 86 -9.17 -13.30 -5.45
C GLY A 86 -8.31 -12.86 -6.64
N GLN A 87 -7.11 -12.36 -6.36
CA GLN A 87 -6.15 -11.86 -7.36
C GLN A 87 -5.88 -12.85 -8.52
N GLN A 88 -5.81 -14.15 -8.21
CA GLN A 88 -5.54 -15.22 -9.17
C GLN A 88 -6.74 -15.46 -10.09
N ARG A 89 -7.96 -15.40 -9.53
CA ARG A 89 -9.20 -15.59 -10.28
C ARG A 89 -9.48 -14.40 -11.18
N ALA A 90 -9.34 -13.18 -10.67
CA ALA A 90 -9.48 -11.95 -11.45
C ALA A 90 -8.51 -11.93 -12.65
N SER A 91 -7.25 -12.34 -12.44
CA SER A 91 -6.26 -12.48 -13.52
C SER A 91 -6.69 -13.49 -14.59
N ASN A 92 -7.23 -14.65 -14.20
CA ASN A 92 -7.71 -15.65 -15.16
C ASN A 92 -8.93 -15.16 -15.96
N GLU A 93 -9.88 -14.49 -15.31
CA GLU A 93 -11.07 -13.94 -15.99
C GLU A 93 -10.68 -12.82 -16.97
N LEU A 94 -9.73 -11.96 -16.59
CA LEU A 94 -9.18 -10.95 -17.50
C LEU A 94 -8.45 -11.61 -18.68
N LYS A 95 -7.72 -12.71 -18.45
CA LYS A 95 -7.07 -13.47 -19.51
C LYS A 95 -8.08 -14.07 -20.50
N GLU A 96 -9.21 -14.60 -20.01
CA GLU A 96 -10.31 -15.06 -20.86
C GLU A 96 -10.92 -13.92 -21.70
N GLN A 97 -10.87 -12.67 -21.21
CA GLN A 97 -11.30 -11.47 -21.93
C GLN A 97 -10.21 -10.89 -22.86
N GLY A 98 -9.08 -11.58 -23.05
CA GLY A 98 -7.96 -11.12 -23.87
C GLY A 98 -6.99 -10.15 -23.16
N ILE A 99 -7.23 -9.82 -21.90
CA ILE A 99 -6.41 -8.91 -21.10
C ILE A 99 -5.41 -9.71 -20.25
N ILE A 100 -4.15 -9.75 -20.70
CA ILE A 100 -3.09 -10.48 -20.00
C ILE A 100 -2.52 -9.61 -18.87
N VAL A 101 -2.91 -9.91 -17.63
CA VAL A 101 -2.40 -9.25 -16.42
C VAL A 101 -2.05 -10.29 -15.37
N ALA A 102 -0.85 -10.21 -14.80
CA ALA A 102 -0.40 -11.14 -13.76
C ALA A 102 -1.16 -10.91 -12.44
N PRO A 103 -1.39 -11.95 -11.61
CA PRO A 103 -2.08 -11.82 -10.32
C PRO A 103 -1.43 -10.82 -9.36
N ALA A 104 -0.09 -10.72 -9.36
CA ALA A 104 0.64 -9.75 -8.55
C ALA A 104 0.36 -8.30 -8.97
N THR A 105 0.16 -8.06 -10.27
CA THR A 105 -0.17 -6.75 -10.81
C THR A 105 -1.62 -6.38 -10.50
N VAL A 106 -2.55 -7.34 -10.54
CA VAL A 106 -3.92 -7.17 -10.04
C VAL A 106 -3.92 -6.69 -8.58
N ARG A 107 -3.14 -7.35 -7.70
CA ARG A 107 -3.00 -6.93 -6.30
C ARG A 107 -2.43 -5.53 -6.17
N SER A 108 -1.38 -5.22 -6.92
CA SER A 108 -0.74 -3.90 -6.89
C SER A 108 -1.66 -2.78 -7.36
N VAL A 109 -2.58 -3.06 -8.30
CA VAL A 109 -3.65 -2.13 -8.67
C VAL A 109 -4.63 -1.98 -7.51
N TRP A 110 -5.12 -3.08 -6.93
CA TRP A 110 -6.10 -3.02 -5.83
C TRP A 110 -5.58 -2.27 -4.61
N VAL A 111 -4.34 -2.49 -4.19
CA VAL A 111 -3.73 -1.77 -3.06
C VAL A 111 -3.65 -0.27 -3.31
N ARG A 112 -3.44 0.16 -4.57
CA ARG A 112 -3.39 1.59 -4.93
C ARG A 112 -4.75 2.27 -4.91
N HIS A 113 -5.84 1.51 -5.01
CA HIS A 113 -7.22 2.01 -5.08
C HIS A 113 -8.03 1.63 -3.84
N ASP A 114 -7.38 1.17 -2.76
CA ASP A 114 -8.04 0.69 -1.55
C ASP A 114 -9.08 -0.43 -1.80
N LEU A 115 -8.77 -1.38 -2.70
CA LEU A 115 -9.62 -2.52 -3.04
C LEU A 115 -8.97 -3.86 -2.66
N GLU A 116 -7.94 -3.87 -1.83
CA GLU A 116 -7.14 -5.06 -1.58
C GLU A 116 -7.90 -6.12 -0.77
N THR A 117 -8.74 -5.71 0.17
CA THR A 117 -9.56 -6.61 0.99
C THR A 117 -11.00 -6.69 0.49
N PHE A 118 -11.66 -7.80 0.78
CA PHE A 118 -13.08 -7.98 0.47
C PHE A 118 -13.95 -6.93 1.18
N GLN A 119 -13.59 -6.57 2.42
CA GLN A 119 -14.27 -5.54 3.20
C GLN A 119 -14.18 -4.19 2.51
N LYS A 120 -12.98 -3.76 2.11
CA LYS A 120 -12.81 -2.49 1.41
C LYS A 120 -13.50 -2.46 0.05
N ARG A 121 -13.46 -3.56 -0.71
CA ARG A 121 -14.26 -3.71 -1.95
C ARG A 121 -15.75 -3.57 -1.68
N THR A 122 -16.25 -4.22 -0.64
CA THR A 122 -17.67 -4.16 -0.24
C THR A 122 -18.07 -2.75 0.18
N GLU A 123 -17.22 -2.06 0.93
CA GLU A 123 -17.44 -0.68 1.36
C GLU A 123 -17.44 0.29 0.18
N SER A 124 -16.47 0.16 -0.74
CA SER A 124 -16.43 0.91 -1.99
C SER A 124 -17.71 0.73 -2.82
N ILE A 125 -18.18 -0.51 -2.97
CA ILE A 125 -19.42 -0.82 -3.68
C ILE A 125 -20.63 -0.24 -2.94
N ARG A 126 -20.69 -0.37 -1.62
CA ARG A 126 -21.79 0.15 -0.80
C ARG A 126 -21.91 1.66 -0.95
N SER A 127 -20.79 2.37 -0.94
CA SER A 127 -20.74 3.83 -1.14
C SER A 127 -21.09 4.23 -2.57
N ALA A 128 -20.66 3.45 -3.58
CA ALA A 128 -20.89 3.78 -4.99
C ALA A 128 -22.30 3.41 -5.52
N HIS A 129 -22.90 2.32 -5.03
CA HIS A 129 -24.09 1.70 -5.65
C HIS A 129 -25.24 1.43 -4.64
N GLY A 130 -25.03 1.70 -3.35
CA GLY A 130 -26.01 1.46 -2.30
C GLY A 130 -26.24 -0.02 -1.94
N PRO A 131 -26.90 -0.31 -0.81
CA PRO A 131 -27.02 -1.67 -0.26
C PRO A 131 -27.86 -2.64 -1.12
N ARG A 132 -28.75 -2.12 -1.97
CA ARG A 132 -29.65 -2.93 -2.81
C ARG A 132 -28.90 -3.61 -3.97
N GLN A 133 -28.00 -2.89 -4.63
CA GLN A 133 -27.25 -3.42 -5.78
C GLN A 133 -26.18 -4.43 -5.34
N PHE A 134 -25.60 -4.24 -4.15
CA PHE A 134 -24.65 -5.17 -3.52
C PHE A 134 -25.18 -6.60 -3.40
N SER A 135 -26.42 -6.77 -2.93
CA SER A 135 -27.04 -8.10 -2.77
C SER A 135 -27.28 -8.82 -4.10
N ARG A 136 -27.54 -8.06 -5.17
CA ARG A 136 -27.75 -8.60 -6.53
C ARG A 136 -26.43 -9.04 -7.16
N ILE A 137 -25.38 -8.23 -7.03
CA ILE A 137 -24.04 -8.53 -7.55
C ILE A 137 -23.45 -9.78 -6.88
N ASN A 138 -23.51 -9.87 -5.54
CA ASN A 138 -23.00 -11.03 -4.81
C ASN A 138 -23.76 -12.33 -5.10
N ARG A 139 -25.07 -12.26 -5.36
CA ARG A 139 -25.90 -13.44 -5.69
C ARG A 139 -25.54 -14.01 -7.07
N ILE A 140 -25.25 -13.15 -8.05
CA ILE A 140 -24.82 -13.54 -9.40
C ILE A 140 -23.38 -14.08 -9.37
N ALA A 141 -22.47 -13.40 -8.67
CA ALA A 141 -21.08 -13.81 -8.52
C ALA A 141 -20.96 -15.19 -7.83
N GLY A 142 -21.69 -15.42 -6.74
CA GLY A 142 -21.72 -16.70 -6.02
C GLY A 142 -22.26 -17.88 -6.83
N ALA A 143 -23.15 -17.64 -7.80
CA ALA A 143 -23.65 -18.65 -8.72
C ALA A 143 -22.63 -19.01 -9.83
N SER A 144 -21.87 -18.02 -10.31
CA SER A 144 -20.81 -18.22 -11.31
C SER A 144 -19.61 -19.01 -10.76
N ILE A 145 -19.30 -18.86 -9.46
CA ILE A 145 -18.30 -19.67 -8.75
C ILE A 145 -18.64 -21.18 -8.79
N ARG A 146 -19.92 -21.54 -8.70
CA ARG A 146 -20.39 -22.94 -8.73
C ARG A 146 -20.42 -23.53 -10.14
N LYS A 147 -20.83 -22.78 -11.17
CA LYS A 147 -20.93 -23.29 -12.55
C LYS A 147 -19.56 -23.60 -13.20
N LYS A 148 -18.52 -22.78 -12.99
CA LYS A 148 -17.18 -23.05 -13.56
C LYS A 148 -16.44 -24.22 -12.89
N LYS A 149 -16.71 -24.53 -11.62
CA LYS A 149 -16.12 -25.68 -10.92
C LYS A 149 -16.60 -27.01 -11.50
N ILE A 150 -17.83 -27.05 -12.03
CA ILE A 150 -18.42 -28.22 -12.68
C ILE A 150 -17.81 -28.46 -14.07
N ARG A 151 -17.53 -27.40 -14.84
CA ARG A 151 -16.95 -27.50 -16.20
C ARG A 151 -15.47 -27.91 -16.27
N LYS A 152 -14.71 -27.87 -15.17
CA LYS A 152 -13.31 -28.34 -15.12
C LYS A 152 -13.16 -29.77 -14.58
N ALA A 153 -14.28 -30.43 -14.26
CA ALA A 153 -14.33 -31.80 -13.73
C ALA A 153 -14.97 -32.79 -14.73
N SER A 154 -15.13 -32.37 -15.98
CA SER A 154 -15.56 -33.18 -17.13
C SER A 154 -14.52 -33.01 -18.23
#